data_AF-A0A7X7LPF3-F1
#
_entry.id   AF-A0A7X7LPF3-F1
#
_cell.length_a   1.000
_cell.length_b   1.000
_cell.length_c   1.000
_cell.angle_alpha   90.00
_cell.angle_beta   90.00
_cell.angle_gamma   90.00
#
_symmetry.space_group_name_H-M   'P 1'
#
loop_
_entity.id
_entity.type
_entity.pdbx_description
1 polymer ?
#
loop_
_entity_poly.entity_id
_entity_poly.type
_entity_poly.pdbx_seq_one_letter_code
_entity_poly.pdbx_strand_id
1 'polypeptide(L)' 'MEYDKRNQGSFPPWSRIPSLQEMTDEAGVDHDRFIELIKEQKTIEEIARIMAISPKTVQSLHHHFMHYGIGSVMGGD' A
#
# COMPACT_ATOMS: atom_id res chain seq x y z
N MET A 1 3.01 -21.45 -27.63
CA MET A 1 2.24 -20.20 -27.53
C MET A 1 0.91 -20.56 -26.91
N GLU A 2 0.77 -20.48 -25.59
CA GLU A 2 0.65 -19.24 -24.79
C GLU A 2 -0.78 -18.70 -24.90
N TYR A 3 -1.58 -18.88 -23.86
CA TYR A 3 -1.85 -17.80 -22.91
C TYR A 3 -2.63 -18.34 -21.71
N ASP A 4 -2.04 -18.09 -20.54
CA ASP A 4 -2.50 -18.48 -19.22
C ASP A 4 -3.83 -17.78 -18.85
N LYS A 5 -4.82 -18.59 -18.43
CA LYS A 5 -6.10 -18.12 -17.90
C LYS A 5 -5.88 -17.46 -16.54
N ARG A 6 -5.79 -16.13 -16.50
CA ARG A 6 -5.96 -15.38 -15.25
C ARG A 6 -7.08 -14.37 -15.35
N ASN A 7 -8.25 -14.88 -14.93
CA ASN A 7 -9.36 -14.21 -14.27
C ASN A 7 -9.13 -12.72 -13.96
N GLN A 8 -9.39 -11.84 -14.94
CA GLN A 8 -9.47 -10.40 -14.72
C GLN A 8 -10.93 -10.09 -14.35
N GLY A 9 -11.19 -10.02 -13.04
CA GLY A 9 -12.47 -9.54 -12.52
C GLY A 9 -12.79 -8.16 -13.10
N SER A 10 -13.94 -8.07 -13.76
CA SER A 10 -14.56 -6.84 -14.23
C SER A 10 -14.90 -5.92 -13.05
N PHE A 11 -13.95 -5.12 -12.60
CA PHE A 11 -14.22 -3.95 -11.79
C PHE A 11 -13.96 -2.72 -12.66
N PRO A 12 -14.92 -1.78 -12.79
CA PRO A 12 -14.73 -0.61 -13.63
C PRO A 12 -13.47 0.15 -13.19
N PRO A 13 -12.73 0.80 -14.10
CA PRO A 13 -11.44 1.42 -13.80
C PRO A 13 -11.55 2.51 -12.72
N TRP A 14 -12.75 3.07 -12.50
CA TRP A 14 -13.04 4.04 -11.43
C TRP A 14 -13.45 3.42 -10.09
N SER A 15 -13.69 2.11 -10.01
CA SER A 15 -13.92 1.36 -8.75
C SER A 15 -12.66 0.68 -8.23
N ARG A 16 -11.54 0.73 -8.97
CA ARG A 16 -10.25 0.26 -8.47
C ARG A 16 -9.71 1.31 -7.52
N ILE A 17 -9.97 1.09 -6.23
CA ILE A 17 -9.23 1.79 -5.18
C ILE A 17 -7.75 1.44 -5.42
N PRO A 18 -6.83 2.42 -5.56
CA PRO A 18 -5.43 2.14 -5.77
C PRO A 18 -4.92 1.27 -4.62
N SER A 19 -4.26 0.16 -4.95
CA SER A 19 -3.65 -0.69 -3.92
C SER A 19 -2.51 0.09 -3.25
N LEU A 20 -2.18 -0.25 -2.00
CA LEU A 20 -1.06 0.39 -1.30
C LEU A 20 0.22 0.41 -2.16
N GLN A 21 0.47 -0.68 -2.90
CA GLN A 21 1.59 -0.81 -3.83
C GLN A 21 1.61 0.28 -4.92
N GLU A 22 0.45 0.58 -5.52
CA GLU A 22 0.33 1.63 -6.54
C GLU A 22 0.57 3.01 -5.92
N MET A 23 0.08 3.23 -4.70
CA MET A 23 0.29 4.50 -3.99
C MET A 23 1.76 4.68 -3.57
N THR A 24 2.46 3.61 -3.19
CA THR A 24 3.89 3.66 -2.88
C THR A 24 4.73 3.85 -4.14
N ASP A 25 4.37 3.21 -5.26
CA ASP A 25 5.03 3.41 -6.56
C ASP A 25 4.88 4.86 -7.05
N GLU A 26 3.67 5.43 -6.97
CA GLU A 26 3.41 6.84 -7.32
C GLU A 26 4.19 7.81 -6.40
N ALA A 27 4.37 7.46 -5.13
CA ALA A 27 5.18 8.22 -4.18
C ALA A 27 6.69 8.02 -4.38
N GLY A 28 7.11 7.10 -5.25
CA GLY A 28 8.51 6.76 -5.48
C GLY A 28 9.17 6.05 -4.30
N VAL A 29 8.39 5.34 -3.48
CA VAL A 29 8.88 4.63 -2.30
C VAL A 29 8.71 3.13 -2.42
N ASP A 30 9.62 2.40 -1.80
CA ASP A 30 9.58 0.94 -1.82
C ASP A 30 8.47 0.41 -0.89
N HIS A 31 7.52 -0.34 -1.46
CA HIS A 31 6.38 -0.88 -0.73
C HIS A 31 6.82 -1.83 0.40
N ASP A 32 7.76 -2.73 0.12
CA ASP A 32 8.23 -3.71 1.11
C ASP A 32 8.90 -2.99 2.27
N ARG A 33 9.76 -2.00 1.95
CA ARG A 33 10.39 -1.13 2.93
C ARG A 33 9.38 -0.36 3.77
N PHE A 34 8.30 0.14 3.17
CA PHE A 34 7.23 0.82 3.89
C PHE A 34 6.56 -0.09 4.93
N ILE A 35 6.27 -1.33 4.55
CA ILE A 35 5.66 -2.35 5.44
C ILE A 35 6.62 -2.72 6.58
N GLU A 36 7.92 -2.86 6.31
CA GLU A 36 8.93 -3.09 7.35
C GLU A 36 8.90 -1.98 8.41
N LEU A 37 8.90 -0.71 7.98
CA LEU A 37 8.90 0.42 8.90
C LEU A 37 7.61 0.48 9.74
N ILE A 38 6.47 0.12 9.16
CA ILE A 38 5.21 -0.01 9.92
C ILE A 38 5.30 -1.15 10.94
N LYS A 39 5.86 -2.31 10.56
CA LYS A 39 6.09 -3.44 11.49
C LYS A 39 7.03 -3.08 12.64
N GLU A 40 8.04 -2.26 12.38
CA GLU A 40 8.95 -1.71 13.38
C GLU A 40 8.29 -0.65 14.30
N GLN A 41 7.00 -0.37 14.11
CA GLN A 41 6.25 0.67 14.83
C GLN A 41 6.89 2.06 14.72
N LYS A 42 7.48 2.37 13.55
CA LYS A 42 8.02 3.69 13.26
C LYS A 42 6.90 4.71 13.15
N THR A 43 7.17 5.94 13.60
CA THR A 43 6.20 7.03 13.49
C THR A 43 6.17 7.57 12.06
N ILE A 44 5.07 8.24 11.71
CA ILE A 44 4.89 8.87 10.38
C ILE A 44 6.06 9.78 10.02
N GLU A 45 6.61 10.51 10.99
CA GLU A 45 7.75 11.40 10.80
C GLU A 45 9.07 10.65 10.56
N GLU A 46 9.30 9.54 11.28
CA GLU A 46 10.47 8.67 11.06
C GLU A 46 10.42 8.09 9.65
N ILE A 47 9.27 7.54 9.26
CA ILE A 47 9.06 6.94 7.93
C ILE A 47 9.27 8.00 6.84
N ALA A 48 8.71 9.21 7.03
CA ALA A 48 8.87 10.32 6.09
C ALA A 48 10.34 10.68 5.86
N ARG A 49 11.14 10.73 6.94
CA ARG A 49 12.58 11.00 6.85
C ARG A 49 13.34 9.85 6.18
N ILE A 50 13.06 8.60 6.57
CA ILE A 50 13.75 7.40 6.04
C ILE A 50 13.47 7.23 4.55
N MET A 51 12.22 7.46 4.15
CA MET A 51 11.73 7.28 2.78
C MET A 51 11.86 8.55 1.94
N ALA A 52 12.39 9.63 2.52
CA ALA A 52 12.53 10.95 1.90
C ALA A 52 11.23 11.49 1.24
N ILE A 53 10.08 11.20 1.84
CA ILE A 53 8.76 11.66 1.38
C ILE A 53 8.09 12.59 2.38
N SER A 54 7.06 13.28 1.93
CA SER A 54 6.30 14.17 2.80
C SER A 54 5.53 13.38 3.88
N PRO A 55 5.46 13.88 5.14
CA PRO A 55 4.71 13.22 6.20
C PRO A 55 3.21 13.10 5.88
N LYS A 56 2.66 14.02 5.06
CA LYS A 56 1.29 13.90 4.52
C LYS A 56 1.10 12.68 3.61
N THR A 57 2.11 12.36 2.78
CA THR A 57 2.10 11.18 1.91
C THR A 57 2.13 9.91 2.75
N VAL A 58 3.04 9.85 3.73
CA VAL A 58 3.12 8.73 4.69
C VAL A 58 1.80 8.56 5.45
N GLN A 59 1.19 9.64 5.91
CA GLN A 59 -0.10 9.58 6.61
C GLN A 59 -1.20 9.00 5.71
N SER A 60 -1.27 9.40 4.43
CA SER A 60 -2.23 8.83 3.48
C SER A 60 -1.98 7.35 3.24
N LEU A 61 -0.73 6.94 3.04
CA LEU A 61 -0.34 5.54 2.85
C LEU A 61 -0.65 4.69 4.10
N HIS A 62 -0.32 5.20 5.29
CA HIS A 62 -0.58 4.51 6.56
C HIS A 62 -2.07 4.37 6.83
N HIS A 63 -2.85 5.43 6.61
CA HIS A 63 -4.30 5.39 6.72
C HIS A 63 -4.89 4.39 5.71
N HIS A 64 -4.41 4.39 4.47
CA HIS A 64 -4.84 3.41 3.47
C HIS A 64 -4.50 1.97 3.89
N PHE A 65 -3.30 1.73 4.40
CA PHE A 65 -2.90 0.42 4.92
C PHE A 65 -3.76 -0.02 6.10
N MET A 66 -4.09 0.87 7.04
CA MET A 66 -4.94 0.56 8.20
C MET A 66 -6.39 0.24 7.80
N HIS A 67 -6.93 0.96 6.81
CA HIS A 67 -8.32 0.81 6.38
C HIS A 67 -8.54 -0.33 5.38
N TYR A 68 -7.58 -0.55 4.47
CA TYR A 68 -7.71 -1.50 3.35
C TYR A 68 -6.69 -2.64 3.41
N GLY A 69 -5.51 -2.41 3.99
CA GLY A 69 -4.47 -3.43 4.15
C GLY A 69 -4.75 -4.41 5.30
N ILE A 70 -5.33 -3.96 6.42
CA ILE A 70 -5.65 -4.81 7.58
C ILE A 70 -6.83 -5.75 7.29
N GLY A 71 -7.80 -5.33 6.48
CA GLY A 71 -8.97 -6.14 6.11
C GLY A 71 -8.63 -7.44 5.37
N SER A 72 -7.43 -7.52 4.76
CA SER A 72 -6.95 -8.73 4.09
C SER A 72 -6.05 -9.63 4.95
N VAL A 73 -5.59 -9.17 6.12
CA VAL A 73 -4.68 -9.93 7.02
C VAL A 73 -5.27 -10.19 8.42
N MET A 74 -6.29 -9.45 8.83
CA MET A 74 -6.93 -9.56 10.15
C MET A 74 -8.40 -10.03 10.03
N GLY A 75 -8.72 -10.77 8.98
CA GLY A 75 -10.02 -11.40 8.73
C GLY A 75 -9.91 -12.93 8.59
N GLY A 76 -9.04 -13.55 9.39
CA GLY A 76 -8.99 -14.99 9.56
C GLY A 76 -9.66 -15.38 10.88
N ASP A 77 -10.99 -15.42 10.88
CA ASP A 77 -11.79 -16.28 11.77
C ASP A 77 -12.66 -17.18 10.89
#